data_AF-A0A8S2SIQ2-F1
#
_entry.id   AF-A0A8S2SIQ2-F1
#
_cell.length_a   1.000
_cell.length_b   1.000
_cell.length_c   1.000
_cell.angle_alpha   90.00
_cell.angle_beta   90.00
_cell.angle_gamma   90.00
#
_symmetry.space_group_name_H-M   'P 1'
#
loop_
_entity.id
_entity.type
_entity.pdbx_description
1 polymer ?
#
loop_
_entity_poly.entity_id
_entity_poly.type
_entity_poly.pdbx_seq_one_letter_code
_entity_poly.pdbx_strand_id
1 'polypeptide(L)' 'MLRIYSNHCALRSICRSLSSLPKYETLKLSQPKPHVTLVELNRPTKLNA' A
#
# COMPACT_ATOMS: atom_id res chain seq x y z
N MET A 1 24.15 14.89 34.08
CA MET A 1 22.75 14.49 33.78
C MET A 1 22.57 14.57 32.27
N LEU A 2 22.70 13.43 31.56
CA LEU A 2 22.69 13.38 30.09
C LEU A 2 21.23 13.21 29.62
N ARG A 3 20.63 14.23 29.00
CA ARG A 3 19.30 14.10 28.37
C ARG A 3 19.48 13.58 26.95
N ILE A 4 19.25 12.28 26.78
CA ILE A 4 19.16 11.65 25.47
C ILE A 4 17.74 11.94 24.94
N TYR A 5 17.63 12.77 23.91
CA TYR A 5 16.37 12.97 23.20
C TYR A 5 16.18 11.80 22.22
N SER A 6 15.27 10.88 22.53
CA SER A 6 14.87 9.83 21.61
C SER A 6 14.13 10.46 20.43
N ASN A 7 14.81 10.52 19.28
CA ASN A 7 14.21 10.99 18.04
C ASN A 7 13.25 9.90 17.52
N HIS A 8 12.04 9.87 18.06
CA HIS A 8 10.97 8.92 17.67
C HIS A 8 10.49 9.11 16.21
N CYS A 9 11.12 10.01 15.44
CA CYS A 9 10.73 10.37 14.08
C CYS A 9 11.55 9.69 12.97
N ALA A 10 12.44 8.75 13.29
CA ALA A 10 13.24 8.03 12.27
C ALA A 10 12.51 6.85 11.59
N LEU A 11 11.32 6.45 12.07
CA LEU A 11 10.56 5.31 11.51
C LEU A 11 9.30 5.71 10.73
N ARG A 12 9.00 7.01 10.56
CA ARG A 12 7.79 7.46 9.83
C ARG A 12 8.00 7.70 8.33
N SER A 13 9.22 7.53 7.82
CA SER A 13 9.55 7.86 6.42
C SER A 13 9.40 6.71 5.42
N ILE A 14 8.80 5.57 5.79
CA ILE A 14 8.57 4.44 4.86
C ILE A 14 7.06 4.18 4.61
N CYS A 15 6.16 4.96 5.21
CA CYS A 15 4.71 4.77 5.03
C CYS A 15 4.07 5.95 4.33
N ARG A 16 4.57 6.32 3.14
CA ARG A 16 3.89 7.30 2.29
C ARG A 16 3.66 6.77 0.87
N SER A 17 2.89 5.70 0.80
CA SER A 17 1.94 5.45 -0.27
C SER A 17 0.78 4.64 0.30
N LEU A 18 -0.06 5.27 1.12
CA LEU A 18 -1.46 4.85 1.20
C LEU A 18 -2.06 5.25 -0.15
N SER A 19 -1.78 4.46 -1.19
CA SER A 19 -2.41 4.62 -2.49
C SER A 19 -3.91 4.54 -2.21
N SER A 20 -4.64 5.64 -2.38
CA SER A 20 -6.10 5.70 -2.25
C SER A 20 -6.76 4.98 -3.43
N LEU A 21 -6.23 3.82 -3.80
CA LEU A 21 -6.78 3.00 -4.85
C LEU A 21 -8.17 2.56 -4.38
N PRO A 22 -9.19 2.72 -5.23
CA PRO A 22 -10.53 2.25 -4.91
C PRO A 22 -10.48 0.76 -4.58
N LYS A 23 -11.27 0.35 -3.58
CA LYS A 23 -11.40 -1.06 -3.20
C LYS A 23 -12.58 -1.65 -3.96
N TYR A 24 -12.34 -2.80 -4.57
CA TYR A 24 -13.39 -3.59 -5.22
C TYR A 24 -13.43 -4.97 -4.57
N GLU A 25 -14.61 -5.58 -4.56
CA GLU A 25 -14.79 -6.94 -4.05
C GLU A 25 -14.06 -7.96 -4.94
N THR A 26 -14.10 -7.75 -6.25
CA THR A 26 -13.67 -8.74 -7.26
C THR A 26 -12.37 -8.37 -7.96
N LEU A 27 -11.80 -7.19 -7.68
CA LEU A 27 -10.56 -6.70 -8.30
C LEU A 27 -9.55 -6.35 -7.23
N LYS A 28 -8.28 -6.65 -7.52
CA LYS A 28 -7.15 -6.21 -6.73
C LYS A 28 -6.36 -5.19 -7.54
N LEU A 29 -6.06 -4.06 -6.91
CA LEU A 29 -5.34 -2.95 -7.53
C LEU A 29 -3.99 -2.77 -6.84
N SER A 30 -2.97 -2.53 -7.65
CA SER A 30 -1.64 -2.15 -7.15
C SER A 30 -0.98 -1.16 -8.11
N GLN A 31 0.01 -0.41 -7.62
CA GLN A 31 0.77 0.55 -8.42
C GLN A 31 2.26 0.20 -8.39
N PRO A 32 2.76 -0.62 -9.33
CA PRO A 32 4.16 -1.03 -9.36
C PRO A 32 5.10 0.11 -9.76
N LYS A 33 4.60 1.13 -10.46
CA LYS A 33 5.34 2.33 -10.88
C LYS A 33 4.47 3.57 -10.73
N PRO A 34 5.06 4.77 -10.62
CA PRO A 34 4.32 6.02 -10.64
C PRO A 34 3.41 6.08 -11.87
N HIS A 35 2.15 6.45 -11.66
CA HIS A 35 1.12 6.57 -12.70
C HIS A 35 0.77 5.28 -13.47
N VAL A 36 1.27 4.11 -13.05
CA VAL A 36 0.90 2.79 -13.61
C VAL A 36 0.04 2.05 -12.61
N THR A 37 -1.18 1.67 -13.02
CA THR A 37 -2.09 0.88 -12.18
C THR A 37 -2.23 -0.52 -12.76
N LEU A 38 -1.81 -1.53 -11.99
CA LEU A 38 -2.04 -2.94 -12.28
C LEU A 38 -3.39 -3.35 -11.70
N VAL A 39 -4.24 -3.94 -12.55
CA VAL A 39 -5.57 -4.43 -12.20
C VAL A 39 -5.59 -5.95 -12.36
N GLU A 40 -5.87 -6.67 -11.27
CA GLU A 40 -5.94 -8.13 -11.24
C GLU A 40 -7.37 -8.58 -10.91
N LEU A 41 -7.87 -9.61 -11.60
CA LEU A 41 -9.09 -10.30 -11.19
C LEU A 41 -8.82 -11.06 -9.89
N ASN A 42 -9.66 -10.85 -8.88
CA ASN A 42 -9.51 -11.41 -7.54
C ASN A 42 -10.71 -12.30 -7.18
N ARG A 43 -11.08 -13.22 -8.09
CA ARG A 43 -12.09 -14.25 -7.84
C ARG A 43 -11.51 -15.66 -8.06
N PRO A 44 -10.48 -16.06 -7.28
CA PRO A 44 -9.78 -17.33 -7.50
C PRO A 44 -10.72 -18.55 -7.35
N THR A 45 -11.67 -18.49 -6.41
CA THR A 45 -12.65 -19.57 -6.19
C THR A 45 -13.67 -19.71 -7.32
N LYS A 46 -13.81 -18.71 -8.19
CA LYS A 46 -14.67 -18.73 -9.37
C LYS A 46 -13.86 -18.79 -10.68
N LEU A 47 -12.57 -19.11 -10.62
CA LEU A 47 -11.69 -19.10 -11.80
C LEU A 47 -11.70 -17.76 -12.57
N ASN A 48 -11.91 -16.66 -11.84
CA ASN A 48 -12.09 -15.32 -12.40
C ASN A 48 -13.27 -15.15 -13.39
N ALA A 49 -14.19 -16.12 -13.45
CA ALA A 49 -15.48 -16.03 -14.14
C ALA A 49 -16.38 -15.01 -13.46
#